data_AF-A0A953Y961-F1
#
_entry.id   AF-A0A953Y961-F1
#
_cell.length_a   1.000
_cell.length_b   1.000
_cell.length_c   1.000
_cell.angle_alpha   90.00
_cell.angle_beta   90.00
_cell.angle_gamma   90.00
#
_symmetry.space_group_name_H-M   'P 1'
#
loop_
_entity.id
_entity.type
_entity.pdbx_description
1 polymer ?
#
loop_
_entity_poly.entity_id
_entity_poly.type
_entity_poly.pdbx_seq_one_letter_code
_entity_poly.pdbx_strand_id
1 'polypeptide(L)' 'MSDSQAPVLHGTTILAVRKGGRVVIAGDGQVSLGNTVLKGTARKVRRLGKDGKVIAGFAGATADAFTLFERLEAK' A
#
# COMPACT_ATOMS: atom_id res chain seq x y z
N MET A 1 -11.71 -3.10 33.65
CA MET A 1 -12.04 -2.02 32.69
C MET A 1 -11.38 -2.41 31.39
N SER A 2 -12.13 -2.40 30.29
CA SER A 2 -11.78 -3.02 29.01
C SER A 2 -10.54 -2.38 28.38
N ASP A 3 -9.52 -3.20 28.10
CA ASP A 3 -8.44 -2.83 27.19
C ASP A 3 -9.04 -2.43 25.85
N SER A 4 -8.92 -1.16 25.52
CA SER A 4 -9.31 -0.60 24.23
C SER A 4 -8.28 -1.07 23.19
N GLN A 5 -8.43 -2.30 22.70
CA GLN A 5 -7.66 -2.79 21.57
C GLN A 5 -8.01 -1.92 20.35
N ALA A 6 -7.06 -1.08 19.94
CA ALA A 6 -7.13 -0.38 18.67
C ALA A 6 -7.46 -1.39 17.56
N PRO A 7 -8.38 -1.07 16.62
CA PRO A 7 -8.81 -2.02 15.62
C PRO A 7 -7.61 -2.50 14.80
N VAL A 8 -7.37 -3.82 14.81
CA VAL A 8 -6.32 -4.46 14.02
C VAL A 8 -6.65 -4.24 12.55
N LEU A 9 -5.82 -3.45 11.85
CA LEU A 9 -5.90 -3.30 10.40
C LEU A 9 -5.59 -4.66 9.76
N HIS A 10 -6.60 -5.32 9.19
CA HIS A 10 -6.37 -6.44 8.30
C HIS A 10 -5.77 -5.92 6.99
N GLY A 11 -4.45 -6.08 6.91
CA GLY A 11 -3.60 -5.57 5.84
C GLY A 11 -4.03 -6.09 4.48
N THR A 12 -4.02 -5.18 3.53
CA THR A 12 -4.25 -5.46 2.11
C THR A 12 -3.03 -6.12 1.50
N THR A 13 -3.19 -6.86 0.42
CA THR A 13 -2.10 -7.67 -0.15
C THR A 13 -1.26 -6.86 -1.15
N ILE A 14 0.06 -6.88 -0.99
CA ILE A 14 1.04 -6.52 -2.03
C ILE A 14 1.85 -7.77 -2.37
N LEU A 15 1.89 -8.13 -3.65
CA LEU A 15 2.67 -9.25 -4.18
C LEU A 15 3.74 -8.74 -5.14
N ALA A 16 4.91 -9.37 -5.10
CA ALA A 16 6.00 -9.10 -6.04
C ALA A 16 6.48 -10.40 -6.69
N VAL A 17 6.64 -10.38 -8.01
CA VAL A 17 7.20 -11.49 -8.79
C VAL A 17 8.38 -10.97 -9.60
N ARG A 18 9.48 -11.71 -9.59
CA ARG A 18 10.65 -11.45 -10.43
C ARG A 18 10.95 -12.66 -11.30
N LYS A 19 10.95 -12.49 -12.62
CA LYS A 19 11.25 -13.55 -13.59
C LYS A 19 11.86 -12.97 -14.86
N GLY A 20 12.93 -13.59 -15.37
CA GLY A 20 13.55 -13.20 -16.65
C GLY A 20 13.98 -11.73 -16.72
N GLY A 21 14.62 -11.21 -15.66
CA GLY A 21 15.05 -9.81 -15.59
C GLY A 21 13.92 -8.78 -15.43
N ARG A 22 12.66 -9.22 -15.32
CA ARG A 22 11.50 -8.34 -15.14
C ARG A 22 10.92 -8.49 -13.73
N VAL A 23 10.39 -7.39 -13.22
CA VAL A 23 9.71 -7.32 -11.92
C VAL A 23 8.27 -6.85 -12.14
N VAL A 24 7.33 -7.52 -11.49
CA VAL A 24 5.91 -7.14 -11.42
C VAL A 24 5.55 -6.97 -9.96
N ILE A 25 4.84 -5.88 -9.64
CA ILE A 25 4.18 -5.68 -8.35
C ILE A 25 2.70 -5.55 -8.59
N ALA A 26 1.90 -6.25 -7.78
CA ALA A 26 0.45 -6.19 -7.79
C ALA A 26 -0.07 -5.97 -6.37
N GLY A 27 -1.23 -5.35 -6.26
CA GLY A 27 -1.93 -5.20 -4.99
C GLY A 27 -3.42 -5.03 -5.20
N ASP A 28 -4.20 -5.36 -4.17
CA ASP A 28 -5.64 -5.15 -4.21
C ASP A 28 -6.02 -3.67 -4.00
N GLY A 29 -7.28 -3.33 -4.34
CA GLY A 29 -7.83 -1.99 -4.18
C GLY A 29 -8.55 -1.73 -2.86
N GLN A 30 -8.51 -2.65 -1.90
CA GLN A 30 -9.34 -2.58 -0.70
C GLN A 30 -8.78 -1.59 0.33
N VAL A 31 -9.64 -0.85 1.02
CA VAL A 31 -9.31 -0.09 2.23
C VAL A 31 -10.30 -0.52 3.28
N SER A 32 -9.83 -0.97 4.43
CA SER A 32 -10.67 -1.50 5.50
C SER A 32 -10.54 -0.69 6.78
N LEU A 33 -11.60 -0.66 7.58
CA LEU A 33 -11.59 -0.23 8.97
C LEU A 33 -12.14 -1.38 9.82
N GLY A 34 -11.25 -2.04 10.58
CA GLY A 34 -11.58 -3.34 11.18
C GLY A 34 -11.98 -4.35 10.10
N ASN A 35 -13.19 -4.92 10.22
CA ASN A 35 -13.72 -5.93 9.29
C ASN A 35 -14.54 -5.33 8.14
N THR A 36 -14.71 -4.01 8.10
CA THR A 36 -15.55 -3.35 7.09
C THR A 36 -14.70 -2.78 5.95
N VAL A 37 -15.07 -3.07 4.71
CA VAL A 37 -14.47 -2.45 3.52
C VAL A 37 -15.06 -1.06 3.29
N LEU A 38 -14.21 -0.04 3.34
CA LEU A 38 -14.59 1.34 3.09
C LEU A 38 -14.48 1.75 1.61
N LYS A 39 -13.51 1.16 0.87
CA LYS A 39 -13.27 1.48 -0.54
C LYS A 39 -12.60 0.32 -1.25
N GLY A 40 -13.05 -0.03 -2.46
CA GLY A 40 -12.49 -1.13 -3.27
C GLY A 40 -11.54 -0.69 -4.40
N THR A 41 -11.30 0.61 -4.57
CA THR A 41 -10.61 1.18 -5.74
C THR A 41 -9.30 1.91 -5.42
N ALA A 42 -8.68 1.61 -4.28
CA ALA A 42 -7.39 2.20 -3.91
C ALA A 42 -6.27 1.78 -4.87
N ARG A 43 -5.36 2.72 -5.17
CA ARG A 43 -4.15 2.45 -5.95
C ARG A 43 -2.94 2.45 -5.03
N LYS A 44 -2.53 1.25 -4.60
CA LYS A 44 -1.44 1.05 -3.63
C LYS A 44 -0.10 0.76 -4.27
N VAL A 45 -0.10 0.43 -5.56
CA VAL A 45 1.11 0.30 -6.36
C VAL A 45 1.28 1.59 -7.16
N ARG A 46 2.44 2.22 -6.99
CA ARG A 46 2.81 3.47 -7.67
C ARG A 46 4.22 3.38 -8.22
N ARG A 47 4.49 4.18 -9.24
CA ARG A 47 5.85 4.44 -9.71
C ARG A 47 6.36 5.71 -9.07
N LEU A 48 7.61 5.70 -8.61
CA LEU A 48 8.26 6.80 -7.90
C LEU A 48 9.53 7.26 -8.66
N GLY A 49 9.98 8.48 -8.32
CA GLY A 49 11.14 9.15 -8.90
C GLY A 49 10.83 9.81 -10.26
N LYS A 50 11.69 10.75 -10.68
CA LYS A 50 11.51 11.56 -11.91
C LYS A 50 11.18 10.73 -13.17
N ASP A 51 11.80 9.55 -13.29
CA ASP A 51 11.64 8.69 -14.46
C ASP A 51 10.66 7.52 -14.22
N GLY A 52 10.04 7.42 -13.04
CA GLY A 52 9.16 6.31 -12.68
C GLY A 52 9.82 4.93 -12.67
N LYS A 53 11.15 4.87 -12.52
CA LYS A 53 11.94 3.62 -12.55
C LYS A 53 11.80 2.77 -11.29
N VAL A 54 11.31 3.35 -10.19
CA VAL A 54 11.06 2.65 -8.94
C VAL A 54 9.58 2.29 -8.86
N ILE A 55 9.26 1.03 -8.55
CA ILE A 55 7.89 0.58 -8.27
C ILE A 55 7.78 0.36 -6.77
N ALA A 56 6.82 1.01 -6.13
CA ALA A 56 6.53 0.87 -4.71
C ALA A 56 5.10 0.38 -4.51
N GLY A 57 4.92 -0.58 -3.60
CA GLY A 57 3.62 -1.06 -3.14
C GLY A 57 3.54 -0.90 -1.63
N PHE A 58 2.38 -0.50 -1.10
CA PHE A 58 2.17 -0.36 0.34
C PHE A 58 1.06 -1.28 0.86
N ALA A 59 1.36 -2.02 1.93
CA ALA A 59 0.39 -2.79 2.70
C ALA A 59 0.32 -2.17 4.10
N GLY A 60 -0.89 -1.78 4.55
CA GLY A 60 -1.10 -1.19 5.87
C GLY A 60 -1.92 0.11 5.85
N ALA A 61 -1.72 0.95 6.86
CA ALA A 61 -2.42 2.23 7.02
C ALA A 61 -2.22 3.13 5.80
N THR A 62 -3.30 3.46 5.11
CA THR A 62 -3.26 4.22 3.85
C THR A 62 -2.70 5.65 4.05
N ALA A 63 -2.87 6.24 5.24
CA ALA A 63 -2.37 7.58 5.56
C ALA A 63 -0.83 7.62 5.55
N ASP A 64 -0.16 6.69 6.25
CA ASP A 64 1.30 6.61 6.28
C ASP A 64 1.89 6.34 4.89
N ALA A 65 1.17 5.58 4.06
CA ALA A 65 1.55 5.31 2.68
C ALA A 65 1.64 6.58 1.83
N PHE A 66 0.64 7.46 1.92
CA PHE A 66 0.62 8.71 1.15
C PHE A 66 1.75 9.64 1.58
N THR A 67 1.96 9.80 2.89
CA THR A 67 3.07 10.60 3.42
C THR A 67 4.43 10.07 2.96
N LEU A 68 4.62 8.75 2.94
CA LEU A 68 5.85 8.13 2.43
C LEU A 68 6.03 8.37 0.93
N PHE A 69 4.98 8.27 0.13
CA PHE A 69 5.07 8.54 -1.31
C PHE A 69 5.45 10.00 -1.58
N GLU A 70 4.80 10.96 -0.94
CA GLU A 70 5.14 12.38 -1.10
C GLU A 70 6.60 12.66 -0.74
N ARG A 71 7.10 12.09 0.37
CA ARG A 71 8.49 12.26 0.80
C ARG A 71 9.50 11.62 -0.17
N LEU A 72 9.14 10.49 -0.78
CA LEU A 72 10.02 9.77 -1.71
C LEU A 72 9.94 10.32 -3.14
N GLU A 73 8.84 10.94 -3.55
CA GLU A 73 8.72 11.67 -4.82
C GLU A 73 9.51 12.99 -4.80
N ALA A 74 9.68 13.61 -3.64
CA ALA A 74 10.48 14.82 -3.46
C ALA A 74 12.00 14.58 -3.53
N LYS A 75 12.46 13.33 -3.69
CA LYS A 75 13.87 12.95 -3.81
C LYS A 75 14.19 12.43 -5.22
#